data_AF-A0AAW0CEL1-F1
#
_entry.id   AF-A0AAW0CEL1-F1
#
_cell.length_a   1.000
_cell.length_b   1.000
_cell.length_c   1.000
_cell.angle_alpha   90.00
_cell.angle_beta   90.00
_cell.angle_gamma   90.00
#
_symmetry.space_group_name_H-M   'P 1'
#
loop_
_entity.id
_entity.type
_entity.pdbx_description
1 polymer ?
#
loop_
_entity_poly.entity_id
_entity_poly.type
_entity_poly.pdbx_seq_one_letter_code
_entity_poly.pdbx_strand_id
1 'polypeptide(L)'
;NLFCWLWSKIVQVGLDEFLDYFNNQKTRKQPGLPSGVAPNVVFDMPQDYGLENLAVPVAQEAIDALRGLIDTPRSEALRWIPDLFNGLAFEVYHELGSSKLEALNGWAVLTQWLL
;
A
#
# COMPACT_ATOMS: atom_id res chain seq x y z
N ASN A 1 -5.46 -14.64 16.98
CA ASN A 1 -4.57 -13.88 16.07
C ASN A 1 -5.29 -12.65 15.48
N LEU A 2 -6.22 -12.05 16.23
CA LEU A 2 -7.08 -10.95 15.76
C LEU A 2 -6.31 -9.62 15.64
N PHE A 3 -5.37 -9.42 16.56
CA PHE A 3 -4.42 -8.32 16.52
C PHE A 3 -3.71 -8.22 15.15
N CYS A 4 -3.10 -9.30 14.68
CA CYS A 4 -2.37 -9.28 13.40
C CYS A 4 -3.30 -9.06 12.21
N TRP A 5 -4.53 -9.59 12.25
CA TRP A 5 -5.52 -9.32 11.20
C TRP A 5 -5.88 -7.83 11.12
N LEU A 6 -6.22 -7.22 12.25
CA LEU A 6 -6.67 -5.84 12.30
C LEU A 6 -5.54 -4.86 11.96
N TRP A 7 -4.39 -5.01 12.61
CA TRP A 7 -3.29 -4.08 12.45
C TRP A 7 -2.59 -4.19 11.09
N SER A 8 -2.50 -5.39 10.50
CA SER A 8 -1.97 -5.51 9.11
C SER A 8 -2.84 -4.75 8.11
N LYS A 9 -4.17 -4.76 8.27
CA LYS A 9 -5.09 -3.99 7.42
C LYS A 9 -5.00 -2.49 7.67
N ILE A 10 -4.95 -2.05 8.93
CA ILE A 10 -4.77 -0.62 9.27
C ILE A 10 -3.46 -0.08 8.69
N VAL A 11 -2.36 -0.85 8.81
CA VAL A 11 -1.07 -0.46 8.23
C VAL A 11 -1.18 -0.37 6.72
N GLN A 12 -1.82 -1.35 6.06
CA GLN A 12 -2.00 -1.31 4.60
C GLN A 12 -2.79 -0.06 4.16
N VAL A 13 -3.89 0.27 4.84
CA VAL A 13 -4.68 1.49 4.57
C VAL A 13 -3.79 2.73 4.67
N GLY A 14 -3.00 2.86 5.75
CA GLY A 14 -2.11 4.00 5.92
C GLY A 14 -1.00 4.08 4.87
N LEU A 15 -0.47 2.94 4.42
CA LEU A 15 0.52 2.90 3.34
C LEU A 15 -0.08 3.31 2.00
N ASP A 16 -1.30 2.87 1.70
CA ASP A 16 -2.01 3.21 0.47
C ASP A 16 -2.36 4.71 0.45
N GLU A 17 -2.86 5.25 1.56
CA GLU A 17 -3.12 6.70 1.73
C GLU A 17 -1.83 7.51 1.59
N PHE A 18 -0.71 7.04 2.18
CA PHE A 18 0.57 7.72 2.05
C PHE A 18 1.08 7.71 0.60
N LEU A 19 0.98 6.57 -0.10
CA LEU A 19 1.39 6.46 -1.50
C LEU A 19 0.57 7.41 -2.38
N ASP A 20 -0.75 7.45 -2.20
CA ASP A 20 -1.63 8.34 -2.94
C ASP A 20 -1.27 9.81 -2.67
N TYR A 21 -1.21 10.21 -1.40
CA TYR A 21 -0.82 11.55 -1.01
C TYR A 21 0.55 11.93 -1.57
N PHE A 22 1.56 11.08 -1.38
CA PHE A 22 2.93 11.40 -1.73
C PHE A 22 3.13 11.54 -3.24
N ASN A 23 2.49 10.67 -4.02
CA ASN A 23 2.63 10.66 -5.48
C ASN A 23 1.79 11.74 -6.16
N ASN A 24 0.65 12.13 -5.57
CA ASN A 24 -0.27 13.11 -6.16
C ASN A 24 -0.12 14.53 -5.58
N GLN A 25 0.60 14.72 -4.47
CA GLN A 25 0.74 16.05 -3.89
C GLN A 25 1.57 16.98 -4.79
N LYS A 26 1.10 18.20 -4.96
CA LYS A 26 1.84 19.26 -5.63
C LYS A 26 3.05 19.64 -4.78
N THR A 27 4.26 19.44 -5.32
CA THR A 27 5.49 19.84 -4.64
C THR A 27 5.65 21.36 -4.61
N ARG A 28 6.42 21.89 -3.65
CA ARG A 28 6.78 23.31 -3.63
C ARG A 28 7.69 23.62 -4.83
N LYS A 29 7.41 24.73 -5.53
CA LYS A 29 8.25 25.19 -6.64
C LYS A 29 9.66 25.56 -6.15
N GLN A 30 10.67 25.03 -6.83
CA GLN A 30 12.09 25.23 -6.59
C GLN A 30 12.79 25.52 -7.92
N PRO A 31 13.75 26.47 -7.96
CA PRO A 31 14.52 26.75 -9.16
C PRO A 31 15.35 25.54 -9.61
N GLY A 32 15.40 25.28 -10.91
CA GLY A 32 16.23 24.22 -11.50
C GLY A 32 15.71 22.79 -11.33
N LEU A 33 14.51 22.60 -10.79
CA LEU A 33 13.87 21.29 -10.64
C LEU A 33 12.44 21.31 -11.22
N PRO A 34 11.94 20.18 -11.76
CA PRO A 34 10.56 20.02 -12.23
C PRO A 34 9.58 19.92 -11.05
N SER A 35 9.48 21.01 -10.30
CA SER A 35 8.77 21.12 -9.03
C SER A 35 7.64 22.14 -9.15
N GLY A 36 6.67 22.11 -8.25
CA GLY A 36 5.42 22.87 -8.43
C GLY A 36 4.33 22.06 -9.14
N VAL A 37 4.52 20.76 -9.32
CA VAL A 37 3.56 19.79 -9.88
C VAL A 37 3.66 18.49 -9.08
N ALA A 38 2.70 17.58 -9.28
CA ALA A 38 2.71 16.27 -8.66
C ALA A 38 3.83 15.40 -9.26
N PRO A 39 4.59 14.63 -8.47
CA PRO A 39 5.69 13.81 -8.95
C PRO A 39 5.28 12.85 -10.08
N ASN A 40 4.14 12.17 -9.96
CA ASN A 40 3.66 11.23 -10.97
C ASN A 40 3.50 11.87 -12.35
N VAL A 41 2.97 13.10 -12.43
CA VAL A 41 2.82 13.85 -13.68
C VAL A 41 4.17 14.06 -14.37
N VAL A 42 5.23 14.33 -13.61
CA VAL A 42 6.59 14.50 -14.15
C VAL A 42 7.18 13.17 -14.62
N PHE A 43 6.95 12.09 -13.87
CA PHE A 43 7.41 10.75 -14.26
C PHE A 43 6.69 10.21 -15.50
N ASP A 44 5.40 10.46 -15.62
CA ASP A 44 4.57 9.99 -16.73
C ASP A 44 4.79 10.82 -18.01
N MET A 45 5.02 12.14 -17.86
CA MET A 45 5.15 13.09 -18.96
C MET A 45 6.39 13.97 -18.83
N PRO A 46 7.61 13.41 -18.76
CA PRO A 46 8.84 14.18 -18.53
C PRO A 46 9.09 15.24 -19.61
N GLN A 47 8.66 14.98 -20.85
CA GLN A 47 8.89 15.87 -21.98
C GLN A 47 8.15 17.20 -21.87
N ASP A 48 6.97 17.22 -21.23
CA ASP A 48 6.21 18.44 -20.98
C ASP A 48 6.92 19.40 -20.00
N TYR A 49 7.96 18.90 -19.32
CA TYR A 49 8.82 19.64 -18.40
C TYR A 49 10.25 19.83 -18.94
N GLY A 50 10.49 19.54 -20.21
CA GLY A 50 11.83 19.62 -20.82
C GLY A 50 12.82 18.57 -20.30
N LEU A 51 12.30 17.44 -19.83
CA LEU A 51 13.08 16.30 -19.35
C LEU A 51 12.97 15.12 -20.32
N GLU A 52 13.86 14.15 -20.14
CA GLU A 52 13.87 12.91 -20.89
C GLU A 52 13.46 11.73 -19.99
N ASN A 53 12.74 10.76 -20.55
CA ASN A 53 12.46 9.52 -19.85
C ASN A 53 13.71 8.63 -19.89
N LEU A 54 14.40 8.53 -18.75
CA LEU A 54 15.57 7.68 -18.56
C LEU A 54 15.24 6.38 -17.82
N ALA A 55 13.96 5.98 -17.75
CA ALA A 55 13.57 4.71 -17.15
C ALA A 55 14.19 3.55 -17.94
N VAL A 56 14.82 2.63 -17.22
CA VAL A 56 15.34 1.39 -17.81
C VAL A 56 14.21 0.36 -17.82
N PRO A 57 13.70 -0.04 -19.00
CA PRO A 57 12.68 -1.08 -19.05
C PRO A 57 13.26 -2.38 -18.51
N VAL A 58 12.60 -2.96 -17.52
CA VAL A 58 12.97 -4.26 -16.98
C VAL A 58 12.10 -5.31 -17.65
N ALA A 59 12.74 -6.28 -18.31
CA ALA A 59 12.05 -7.40 -18.95
C ALA A 59 11.31 -8.23 -17.89
N GLN A 60 10.06 -8.62 -18.18
CA GLN A 60 9.24 -9.39 -17.24
C GLN A 60 9.90 -10.73 -16.89
N GLU A 61 10.60 -11.34 -17.84
CA GLU A 61 11.33 -12.59 -17.66
C GLU A 61 12.45 -12.46 -16.62
N ALA A 62 13.10 -11.29 -16.55
CA ALA A 62 14.12 -11.01 -15.53
C ALA A 62 13.49 -10.84 -14.15
N ILE A 63 12.32 -10.22 -14.07
CA ILE A 63 11.55 -10.10 -12.83
C ILE A 63 11.15 -11.49 -12.35
N ASP A 64 10.57 -12.31 -13.24
CA ASP A 64 10.10 -13.66 -12.92
C ASP A 64 11.27 -14.56 -12.49
N ALA A 65 12.41 -14.50 -13.18
CA ALA A 65 13.62 -15.22 -12.80
C ALA A 65 14.10 -14.83 -11.40
N LEU A 66 14.18 -13.53 -11.10
CA LEU A 66 14.58 -13.05 -9.78
C LEU A 66 13.55 -13.39 -8.70
N ARG A 67 12.26 -13.44 -9.03
CA ARG A 67 11.22 -13.88 -8.08
C ARG A 67 11.27 -15.38 -7.83
N GLY A 68 11.62 -16.19 -8.83
CA GLY A 68 11.86 -17.62 -8.67
C GLY A 68 13.03 -17.97 -7.75
N LEU A 69 13.92 -17.01 -7.45
CA LEU A 69 14.98 -17.18 -6.44
C LEU A 69 14.48 -17.02 -5.00
N ILE A 70 13.24 -16.58 -4.80
CA ILE A 70 12.63 -16.41 -3.49
C ILE A 70 11.72 -17.61 -3.25
N ASP A 71 12.07 -18.46 -2.28
CA ASP A 71 11.33 -19.69 -1.99
C ASP A 71 9.88 -19.43 -1.55
N THR A 72 9.63 -18.28 -0.92
CA THR A 72 8.30 -17.90 -0.45
C THR A 72 7.54 -17.13 -1.53
N PRO A 73 6.37 -17.62 -2.00
CA PRO A 73 5.55 -16.86 -2.92
C PRO A 73 5.05 -15.58 -2.24
N ARG A 74 4.88 -14.50 -3.01
CA ARG A 74 4.40 -13.20 -2.49
C ARG A 74 3.12 -13.33 -1.65
N SER A 75 2.18 -14.17 -2.10
CA SER A 75 0.92 -14.41 -1.39
C SER A 75 1.15 -14.97 0.01
N GLU A 76 2.15 -15.81 0.21
CA GLU A 76 2.51 -16.36 1.52
C GLU A 76 3.34 -15.38 2.35
N ALA A 77 4.30 -14.67 1.74
CA ALA A 77 5.13 -13.70 2.44
C ALA A 77 4.31 -12.55 3.05
N LEU A 78 3.16 -12.23 2.45
CA LEU A 78 2.23 -11.20 2.92
C LEU A 78 1.02 -11.78 3.68
N ARG A 79 1.02 -13.09 3.96
CA ARG A 79 -0.06 -13.76 4.69
C ARG A 79 0.21 -13.69 6.20
N TRP A 80 -0.28 -12.63 6.82
CA TRP A 80 -0.16 -12.41 8.27
C TRP A 80 -0.97 -13.40 9.12
N ILE A 81 -2.02 -13.98 8.54
CA ILE A 81 -2.93 -14.91 9.20
C ILE A 81 -3.45 -15.96 8.19
N PRO A 82 -3.86 -17.17 8.63
CA PRO A 82 -4.43 -18.18 7.74
C PRO A 82 -5.74 -17.72 7.06
N ASP A 83 -6.00 -18.18 5.83
CA ASP A 83 -7.15 -17.75 5.03
C ASP A 83 -8.49 -18.05 5.70
N LEU A 84 -8.61 -19.21 6.37
CA LEU A 84 -9.80 -19.55 7.15
C LEU A 84 -10.06 -18.53 8.26
N PHE A 85 -9.02 -18.13 8.99
CA PHE A 85 -9.15 -17.12 10.05
C PHE A 85 -9.45 -15.74 9.46
N ASN A 86 -8.91 -15.43 8.27
CA ASN A 86 -9.20 -14.18 7.57
C ASN A 86 -10.68 -14.07 7.21
N GLY A 87 -11.27 -15.16 6.70
CA GLY A 87 -12.70 -15.22 6.38
C GLY A 87 -13.56 -14.99 7.62
N LEU A 88 -13.32 -15.75 8.68
CA LEU A 88 -14.09 -15.64 9.93
C LEU A 88 -13.95 -14.24 10.57
N ALA A 89 -12.74 -13.70 10.62
CA ALA A 89 -12.51 -12.35 11.16
C ALA A 89 -13.20 -11.28 10.31
N PHE A 90 -13.23 -11.45 8.99
CA PHE A 90 -13.92 -10.52 8.10
C PHE A 90 -15.45 -10.58 8.25
N GLU A 91 -16.03 -11.77 8.45
CA GLU A 91 -17.46 -11.92 8.74
C GLU A 91 -17.85 -11.20 10.04
N VAL A 92 -17.10 -11.41 11.13
CA VAL A 92 -17.34 -10.74 12.41
C VAL A 92 -17.18 -9.22 12.28
N TYR A 93 -16.15 -8.74 11.59
CA TYR A 93 -16.00 -7.31 11.29
C TYR A 93 -17.22 -6.73 10.58
N HIS A 94 -17.75 -7.48 9.61
CA HIS A 94 -18.89 -7.07 8.83
C HIS A 94 -20.16 -7.01 9.69
N GLU A 95 -20.39 -8.01 10.54
CA GLU A 95 -21.50 -8.04 11.51
C GLU A 95 -21.44 -6.88 12.52
N LEU A 96 -20.23 -6.47 12.91
CA LEU A 96 -19.98 -5.34 13.81
C LEU A 96 -20.02 -3.97 13.11
N GLY A 97 -20.48 -3.92 11.86
CA GLY A 97 -20.78 -2.67 11.15
C GLY A 97 -19.65 -2.09 10.31
N SER A 98 -18.56 -2.85 10.09
CA SER A 98 -17.49 -2.47 9.15
C SER A 98 -16.90 -1.07 9.38
N SER A 99 -16.60 -0.73 10.64
CA SER A 99 -16.04 0.57 11.00
C SER A 99 -14.73 0.85 10.26
N LYS A 100 -14.53 2.08 9.75
CA LYS A 100 -13.34 2.43 8.98
C LYS A 100 -12.07 2.03 9.73
N LEU A 101 -11.14 1.33 9.06
CA LEU A 101 -9.90 0.87 9.70
C LEU A 101 -8.87 1.99 9.71
N GLU A 102 -8.64 2.58 10.88
CA GLU A 102 -7.68 3.68 11.07
C GLU A 102 -6.83 3.44 12.31
N ALA A 103 -5.61 3.96 12.34
CA ALA A 103 -4.73 3.83 13.51
C ALA A 103 -5.37 4.40 14.79
N LEU A 104 -6.18 5.47 14.65
CA LEU A 104 -6.85 6.14 15.76
C LEU A 104 -7.94 5.28 16.41
N ASN A 105 -8.59 4.39 15.66
CA ASN A 105 -9.71 3.59 16.17
C ASN A 105 -9.38 2.10 16.31
N GLY A 106 -8.20 1.65 15.84
CA GLY A 106 -7.80 0.24 15.86
C GLY A 106 -7.90 -0.42 17.24
N TRP A 107 -7.53 0.27 18.32
CA TRP A 107 -7.67 -0.27 19.68
C TRP A 107 -9.13 -0.43 20.11
N ALA A 108 -9.99 0.53 19.76
CA ALA A 108 -11.42 0.47 20.08
C ALA A 108 -12.09 -0.69 19.34
N VAL A 109 -11.78 -0.85 18.04
CA VAL A 109 -12.25 -1.98 17.22
C VAL A 109 -11.79 -3.31 17.83
N LEU A 110 -10.51 -3.43 18.18
CA LEU A 110 -9.99 -4.66 18.80
C LEU A 110 -10.71 -5.00 20.11
N THR A 111 -11.02 -3.99 20.93
CA THR A 111 -11.66 -4.19 22.24
C THR A 111 -13.12 -4.61 22.10
N GLN A 112 -13.85 -4.03 21.13
CA GLN A 112 -15.23 -4.43 20.82
C GLN A 112 -15.36 -5.89 20.41
N TRP A 113 -14.31 -6.48 19.83
CA TRP A 113 -14.32 -7.87 19.38
C TRP A 113 -13.88 -8.87 20.45
N LEU A 114 -13.32 -8.39 21.57
CA LEU A 114 -12.87 -9.23 22.68
C LEU A 114 -13.91 -9.33 23.81
N LEU A 115 -15.02 -8.58 23.71
CA LEU A 115 -16.14 -8.56 24.64
C LEU A 115 -17.35 -9.28 24.03
#